data_AF-A0A5C7MK34-F1
#
_entry.id   AF-A0A5C7MK34-F1
#
_cell.length_a   1.000
_cell.length_b   1.000
_cell.length_c   1.000
_cell.angle_alpha   90.00
_cell.angle_beta   90.00
_cell.angle_gamma   90.00
#
_symmetry.space_group_name_H-M   'P 1'
#
loop_
_entity.id
_entity.type
_entity.pdbx_description
1 polymer ?
#
loop_
_entity_poly.entity_id
_entity_poly.type
_entity_poly.pdbx_seq_one_letter_code
_entity_poly.pdbx_strand_id
1 'polypeptide(L)'
;MVGLFKQKNSSNIVTLFLLAFFLKLPIFLSVPKPILRANDGPIYKWLMIFLNEVYTVFPVVISFIVLSIHITIALLIARLINNNKFVVKPNFLSAMSYILISSFIKEFNYLSAPLIATLLLVLSFISIYNTYHQSKSNNNILLAGFLIGLAALVFTPAFGLTLGVFICLAVLKPFKLNEWLVLALGIICPFYFYGSFLYLTDQWNRFILYSAVILLVLRFKVFQFSY
;
A
#
# COMPACT_ATOMS: atom_id res chain seq x y z
N MET A 1 0.03 -21.52 -20.94
CA MET A 1 -0.23 -20.20 -20.32
C MET A 1 0.99 -19.59 -19.61
N VAL A 2 1.80 -20.35 -18.85
CA VAL A 2 3.02 -19.80 -18.19
C VAL A 2 4.06 -19.25 -19.18
N GLY A 3 4.12 -19.81 -20.40
CA GLY A 3 5.04 -19.35 -21.45
C GLY A 3 4.78 -17.92 -21.96
N LEU A 4 3.52 -17.45 -21.93
CA LEU A 4 3.17 -16.11 -22.42
C LEU A 4 3.78 -15.03 -21.51
N PHE A 5 3.67 -15.20 -20.19
CA PHE A 5 4.18 -14.25 -19.21
C PHE A 5 5.70 -14.29 -19.00
N LYS A 6 6.41 -15.27 -19.60
CA LYS A 6 7.89 -15.35 -19.56
C LYS A 6 8.59 -14.30 -20.42
N GLN A 7 7.88 -13.69 -21.38
CA GLN A 7 8.42 -12.65 -22.25
C GLN A 7 7.96 -11.26 -21.79
N LYS A 8 8.78 -10.22 -21.95
CA LYS A 8 8.36 -8.83 -21.70
C LYS A 8 7.74 -8.25 -22.97
N ASN A 9 6.47 -8.58 -23.24
CA ASN A 9 5.71 -8.01 -24.34
C ASN A 9 4.57 -7.13 -23.79
N SER A 10 4.33 -5.96 -24.38
CA SER A 10 3.20 -5.08 -24.03
C SER A 10 1.85 -5.81 -24.15
N SER A 11 1.75 -6.81 -25.03
CA SER A 11 0.58 -7.71 -25.12
C SER A 11 0.27 -8.45 -23.81
N ASN A 12 1.28 -8.71 -22.96
CA ASN A 12 1.09 -9.42 -21.69
C ASN A 12 0.38 -8.58 -20.64
N ILE A 13 0.36 -7.25 -20.77
CA ILE A 13 -0.44 -6.37 -19.91
C ILE A 13 -1.93 -6.63 -20.17
N VAL A 14 -2.32 -6.79 -21.43
CA VAL A 14 -3.70 -7.12 -21.81
C VAL A 14 -4.08 -8.51 -21.31
N THR A 15 -3.19 -9.50 -21.47
CA THR A 15 -3.42 -10.86 -20.95
C THR A 15 -3.54 -10.86 -19.42
N LEU A 16 -2.77 -10.02 -18.73
CA LEU A 16 -2.85 -9.86 -17.28
C LEU A 16 -4.16 -9.23 -16.83
N PHE A 17 -4.63 -8.21 -17.55
CA PHE A 17 -5.93 -7.60 -17.30
C PHE A 17 -7.06 -8.61 -17.46
N LEU A 18 -7.07 -9.38 -18.56
CA LEU A 18 -8.04 -10.44 -18.80
C LEU A 18 -7.99 -11.48 -17.68
N LEU A 19 -6.79 -11.94 -17.31
CA LEU A 19 -6.62 -12.91 -16.22
C LEU A 19 -7.15 -12.38 -14.89
N ALA A 20 -6.86 -11.13 -14.55
CA ALA A 20 -7.37 -10.49 -13.34
C ALA A 20 -8.90 -10.39 -13.34
N PHE A 21 -9.48 -9.98 -14.48
CA PHE A 21 -10.92 -9.87 -14.65
C PHE A 21 -11.61 -11.21 -14.44
N PHE A 22 -11.17 -12.27 -15.12
CA PHE A 22 -11.76 -13.60 -15.00
C PHE A 22 -11.63 -14.18 -13.59
N LEU A 23 -10.46 -14.08 -12.96
CA LEU A 23 -10.24 -14.63 -11.61
C LEU A 23 -11.03 -13.88 -10.54
N LYS A 24 -11.28 -12.58 -10.74
CA LYS A 24 -12.00 -11.72 -9.79
C LYS A 24 -13.48 -11.52 -10.16
N LEU A 25 -14.02 -12.27 -11.11
CA LEU A 25 -15.46 -12.30 -11.41
C LEU A 25 -16.37 -12.47 -10.18
N PRO A 26 -16.04 -13.30 -9.16
CA PRO A 26 -16.87 -13.43 -7.97
C PRO A 26 -17.13 -12.11 -7.22
N ILE A 27 -16.22 -11.13 -7.34
CA ILE A 27 -16.35 -9.81 -6.70
C ILE A 27 -17.47 -8.99 -7.37
N PHE A 28 -17.68 -9.19 -8.67
CA PHE A 28 -18.75 -8.52 -9.41
C PHE A 28 -20.12 -9.16 -9.15
N LEU A 29 -20.16 -10.44 -8.80
CA LEU A 29 -21.40 -11.18 -8.52
C LEU A 29 -21.89 -11.00 -7.09
N SER A 30 -20.98 -10.99 -6.11
CA SER A 30 -21.32 -10.86 -4.68
C SER A 30 -21.39 -9.42 -4.17
N VAL A 31 -20.96 -8.45 -5.00
CA VAL A 31 -20.79 -7.02 -4.74
C VAL A 31 -20.58 -6.68 -3.26
N PRO A 32 -19.42 -7.06 -2.72
CA PRO A 32 -19.22 -7.06 -1.28
C PRO A 32 -19.19 -5.64 -0.71
N LYS A 33 -19.87 -5.49 0.43
CA LYS A 33 -19.87 -4.24 1.18
C LYS A 33 -18.44 -3.88 1.62
N PRO A 34 -18.04 -2.61 1.51
CA PRO A 34 -16.80 -2.15 2.10
C PRO A 34 -16.77 -2.44 3.61
N ILE A 35 -15.65 -2.98 4.09
CA ILE A 35 -15.53 -3.43 5.48
C ILE A 35 -14.82 -2.35 6.29
N LEU A 36 -15.44 -1.95 7.41
CA LEU A 36 -14.79 -1.16 8.46
C LEU A 36 -14.35 -2.09 9.58
N ARG A 37 -13.08 -2.00 9.98
CA ARG A 37 -12.48 -2.75 11.08
C ARG A 37 -11.98 -1.80 12.17
N ALA A 38 -11.77 -2.32 13.38
CA ALA A 38 -11.26 -1.55 14.51
C ALA A 38 -9.90 -0.90 14.22
N ASN A 39 -9.04 -1.61 13.47
CA ASN A 39 -7.67 -1.20 13.16
C ASN A 39 -7.56 -0.24 11.97
N ASP A 40 -8.68 0.14 11.36
CA ASP A 40 -8.66 1.06 10.23
C ASP A 40 -8.30 2.48 10.70
N GLY A 41 -7.40 3.10 9.94
CA GLY A 41 -6.93 4.44 10.23
C GLY A 41 -7.98 5.51 9.88
N PRO A 42 -7.79 6.74 10.36
CA PRO A 42 -8.75 7.83 10.19
C PRO A 42 -8.98 8.19 8.73
N ILE A 43 -7.94 8.15 7.89
CA ILE A 43 -8.05 8.47 6.46
C ILE A 43 -8.97 7.47 5.76
N TYR A 44 -8.83 6.17 6.08
CA TYR A 44 -9.69 5.15 5.51
C TYR A 44 -11.14 5.32 5.97
N LYS A 45 -11.37 5.60 7.26
CA LYS A 45 -12.72 5.85 7.79
C LYS A 45 -13.39 7.05 7.11
N TRP A 46 -12.65 8.13 6.89
CA TRP A 46 -13.14 9.29 6.15
C TRP A 46 -13.47 8.95 4.69
N LEU A 47 -12.56 8.25 3.99
CA LEU A 47 -12.78 7.79 2.63
C LEU A 47 -14.03 6.89 2.53
N MET A 48 -14.27 6.09 3.55
CA MET A 48 -15.41 5.18 3.59
C MET A 48 -16.76 5.87 3.73
N ILE A 49 -16.83 7.06 4.34
CA ILE A 49 -18.08 7.85 4.38
C ILE A 49 -18.49 8.19 2.94
N PHE A 50 -17.56 8.71 2.15
CA PHE A 50 -17.80 9.05 0.74
C PHE A 50 -18.12 7.81 -0.12
N LEU A 51 -17.36 6.72 0.06
CA LEU A 51 -17.55 5.52 -0.74
C LEU A 51 -18.83 4.76 -0.41
N ASN A 52 -19.36 4.86 0.81
CA ASN A 52 -20.63 4.25 1.17
C ASN A 52 -21.81 4.94 0.48
N GLU A 53 -21.77 6.26 0.29
CA GLU A 53 -22.79 6.97 -0.51
C GLU A 53 -22.75 6.54 -1.98
N VAL A 54 -21.56 6.32 -2.53
CA VAL A 54 -21.41 5.78 -3.89
C VAL A 54 -21.90 4.33 -3.96
N TYR A 55 -21.63 3.51 -2.93
CA TYR A 55 -22.02 2.10 -2.87
C TYR A 55 -23.54 1.91 -2.96
N THR A 56 -24.32 2.72 -2.26
CA THR A 56 -25.78 2.58 -2.22
C THR A 56 -26.42 2.83 -3.58
N VAL A 57 -25.80 3.68 -4.41
CA VAL A 57 -26.30 4.01 -5.76
C VAL A 57 -25.69 3.10 -6.81
N PHE A 58 -24.37 2.88 -6.78
CA PHE A 58 -23.61 2.15 -7.80
C PHE A 58 -22.64 1.13 -7.17
N PRO A 59 -23.15 -0.01 -6.66
CA PRO A 59 -22.35 -0.97 -5.92
C PRO A 59 -21.22 -1.61 -6.79
N VAL A 60 -21.45 -1.75 -8.10
CA VAL A 60 -20.48 -2.30 -9.06
C VAL A 60 -19.21 -1.44 -9.21
N VAL A 61 -19.31 -0.12 -8.97
CA VAL A 61 -18.16 0.80 -9.06
C VAL A 61 -17.06 0.42 -8.06
N ILE A 62 -17.43 -0.07 -6.88
CA ILE A 62 -16.46 -0.50 -5.87
C ILE A 62 -15.69 -1.74 -6.33
N SER A 63 -16.36 -2.69 -6.99
CA SER A 63 -15.69 -3.86 -7.57
C SER A 63 -14.66 -3.46 -8.64
N PHE A 64 -14.96 -2.46 -9.47
CA PHE A 64 -14.01 -1.89 -10.43
C PHE A 64 -12.83 -1.18 -9.75
N ILE A 65 -13.07 -0.43 -8.67
CA ILE A 65 -11.99 0.20 -7.89
C ILE A 65 -11.06 -0.86 -7.32
N VAL A 66 -11.60 -1.91 -6.70
CA VAL A 66 -10.82 -3.01 -6.12
C VAL A 66 -9.99 -3.72 -7.20
N LEU A 67 -10.58 -4.04 -8.35
CA LEU A 67 -9.87 -4.64 -9.48
C LEU A 67 -8.73 -3.73 -9.97
N SER A 68 -9.01 -2.43 -10.13
CA SER A 68 -8.02 -1.45 -10.59
C SER A 68 -6.84 -1.33 -9.63
N ILE A 69 -7.08 -1.35 -8.31
CA ILE A 69 -6.04 -1.34 -7.28
C ILE A 69 -5.17 -2.59 -7.40
N HIS A 70 -5.77 -3.79 -7.50
CA HIS A 70 -5.00 -5.04 -7.64
C HIS A 70 -4.13 -5.06 -8.88
N ILE A 71 -4.66 -4.63 -10.02
CA ILE A 71 -3.88 -4.55 -11.27
C ILE A 71 -2.73 -3.56 -11.11
N THR A 72 -2.99 -2.41 -10.49
CA THR A 72 -1.94 -1.41 -10.21
C THR A 72 -0.84 -2.01 -9.33
N ILE A 73 -1.19 -2.70 -8.24
CA ILE A 73 -0.21 -3.37 -7.38
C ILE A 73 0.59 -4.41 -8.17
N ALA A 74 -0.08 -5.26 -8.97
CA ALA A 74 0.57 -6.28 -9.78
C ALA A 74 1.61 -5.67 -10.74
N LEU A 75 1.23 -4.60 -11.45
CA LEU A 75 2.11 -3.90 -12.39
C LEU A 75 3.28 -3.22 -11.68
N LEU A 76 3.04 -2.60 -10.51
CA LEU A 76 4.10 -1.99 -9.70
C LEU A 76 5.11 -3.03 -9.21
N ILE A 77 4.65 -4.20 -8.76
CA ILE A 77 5.52 -5.31 -8.37
C ILE A 77 6.37 -5.80 -9.56
N ALA A 78 5.76 -6.00 -10.73
CA ALA A 78 6.52 -6.36 -11.93
C ALA A 78 7.52 -5.29 -12.34
N ARG A 79 7.16 -4.00 -12.25
CA ARG A 79 8.08 -2.89 -12.52
C ARG A 79 9.26 -2.91 -11.58
N LEU A 80 9.02 -3.09 -10.27
CA LEU A 80 10.06 -3.17 -9.25
C LEU A 80 11.04 -4.29 -9.60
N ILE A 81 10.55 -5.51 -9.82
CA ILE A 81 11.41 -6.68 -10.10
C ILE A 81 12.19 -6.52 -11.41
N ASN A 82 11.55 -6.03 -12.46
CA ASN A 82 12.15 -5.93 -13.79
C ASN A 82 13.15 -4.77 -13.90
N ASN A 83 12.88 -3.62 -13.28
CA ASN A 83 13.78 -2.46 -13.35
C ASN A 83 15.03 -2.67 -12.49
N ASN A 84 14.90 -3.45 -11.42
CA ASN A 84 15.94 -3.65 -10.41
C ASN A 84 16.81 -4.90 -10.69
N LYS A 85 16.64 -5.52 -11.88
CA LYS A 85 17.35 -6.72 -12.33
C LYS A 85 17.33 -7.89 -11.33
N PHE A 86 16.25 -8.04 -10.55
CA PHE A 86 16.06 -9.19 -9.67
C PHE A 86 15.85 -10.50 -10.44
N VAL A 87 15.59 -10.41 -11.75
CA VAL A 87 15.45 -11.53 -12.66
C VAL A 87 16.35 -11.33 -13.88
N VAL A 88 16.92 -12.43 -14.38
CA VAL A 88 17.84 -12.43 -15.54
C VAL A 88 17.17 -11.89 -16.81
N LYS A 89 15.89 -12.24 -17.02
CA LYS A 89 15.08 -11.74 -18.15
C LYS A 89 13.80 -11.13 -17.60
N PRO A 90 13.45 -9.91 -18.04
CA PRO A 90 12.25 -9.25 -17.55
C PRO A 90 11.01 -10.04 -18.00
N ASN A 91 10.07 -10.19 -17.09
CA ASN A 91 8.88 -11.01 -17.30
C ASN A 91 7.70 -10.47 -16.47
N PHE A 92 6.50 -11.02 -16.70
CA PHE A 92 5.27 -10.66 -15.99
C PHE A 92 4.84 -11.73 -14.98
N LEU A 93 5.71 -12.71 -14.68
CA LEU A 93 5.39 -13.81 -13.78
C LEU A 93 5.07 -13.32 -12.36
N SER A 94 5.77 -12.29 -11.89
CA SER A 94 5.54 -11.70 -10.57
C SER A 94 4.19 -10.99 -10.44
N ALA A 95 3.73 -10.31 -11.50
CA ALA A 95 2.41 -9.71 -11.53
C ALA A 95 1.31 -10.77 -11.58
N MET A 96 1.51 -11.81 -12.40
CA MET A 96 0.60 -12.95 -12.48
C MET A 96 0.50 -13.68 -11.13
N SER A 97 1.63 -13.95 -10.46
CA SER A 97 1.63 -14.62 -9.16
C SER A 97 0.89 -13.82 -8.10
N TYR A 98 1.09 -12.49 -8.07
CA TYR A 98 0.34 -11.62 -7.15
C TYR A 98 -1.17 -11.70 -7.40
N ILE A 99 -1.63 -11.63 -8.64
CA ILE A 99 -3.07 -11.71 -8.95
C ILE A 99 -3.65 -13.07 -8.57
N LEU A 100 -2.93 -14.16 -8.81
CA LEU A 100 -3.37 -15.51 -8.42
C LEU A 100 -3.52 -15.63 -6.90
N ILE A 101 -2.48 -15.26 -6.16
CA ILE A 101 -2.48 -15.33 -4.68
C ILE A 101 -3.58 -14.45 -4.11
N SER A 102 -3.69 -13.20 -4.61
CA SER A 102 -4.70 -12.26 -4.12
C SER A 102 -6.13 -12.62 -4.51
N SER A 103 -6.33 -13.45 -5.53
CA SER A 103 -7.66 -13.93 -5.89
C SER A 103 -8.08 -15.13 -5.03
N PHE A 104 -7.11 -15.94 -4.57
CA PHE A 104 -7.36 -17.12 -3.74
C PHE A 104 -7.80 -16.76 -2.31
N ILE A 105 -7.23 -15.69 -1.75
CA ILE A 105 -7.54 -15.22 -0.39
C ILE A 105 -8.76 -14.29 -0.45
N LYS A 106 -9.90 -14.76 0.08
CA LYS A 106 -11.17 -14.02 0.06
C LYS A 106 -11.04 -12.61 0.64
N GLU A 107 -10.28 -12.44 1.72
CA GLU A 107 -10.11 -11.17 2.42
C GLU A 107 -9.46 -10.08 1.57
N PHE A 108 -8.66 -10.47 0.57
CA PHE A 108 -7.99 -9.52 -0.34
C PHE A 108 -8.91 -9.05 -1.46
N ASN A 109 -10.04 -9.72 -1.68
CA ASN A 109 -11.00 -9.37 -2.73
C ASN A 109 -11.98 -8.25 -2.32
N TYR A 110 -11.79 -7.63 -1.16
CA TYR A 110 -12.63 -6.54 -0.66
C TYR A 110 -11.87 -5.22 -0.62
N LEU A 111 -12.61 -4.11 -0.80
CA LEU A 111 -12.05 -2.81 -0.47
C LEU A 111 -11.83 -2.75 1.03
N SER A 112 -10.56 -2.57 1.41
CA SER A 112 -10.12 -2.65 2.80
C SER A 112 -8.92 -1.74 3.03
N ALA A 113 -8.75 -1.25 4.25
CA ALA A 113 -7.58 -0.44 4.62
C ALA A 113 -6.24 -1.13 4.30
N PRO A 114 -6.04 -2.44 4.56
CA PRO A 114 -4.81 -3.15 4.18
C PRO A 114 -4.51 -3.13 2.68
N LEU A 115 -5.53 -3.18 1.82
CA LEU A 115 -5.33 -3.16 0.36
C LEU A 115 -4.74 -1.82 -0.10
N ILE A 116 -5.31 -0.72 0.38
CA ILE A 116 -4.84 0.64 0.05
C ILE A 116 -3.45 0.87 0.67
N ALA A 117 -3.24 0.46 1.92
CA ALA A 117 -1.95 0.54 2.58
C ALA A 117 -0.87 -0.27 1.83
N THR A 118 -1.23 -1.44 1.27
CA THR A 118 -0.32 -2.26 0.46
C THR A 118 0.12 -1.53 -0.82
N LEU A 119 -0.79 -0.84 -1.50
CA LEU A 119 -0.46 -0.03 -2.69
C LEU A 119 0.54 1.08 -2.34
N LEU A 120 0.29 1.81 -1.25
CA LEU A 120 1.17 2.88 -0.77
C LEU A 120 2.55 2.35 -0.35
N LEU A 121 2.58 1.19 0.30
CA LEU A 121 3.80 0.52 0.72
C LEU A 121 4.65 0.11 -0.49
N VAL A 122 4.05 -0.50 -1.52
CA VAL A 122 4.76 -0.86 -2.75
C VAL A 122 5.35 0.39 -3.42
N LEU A 123 4.61 1.50 -3.48
CA LEU A 123 5.13 2.77 -3.99
C LEU A 123 6.27 3.33 -3.14
N SER A 124 6.18 3.21 -1.81
CA SER A 124 7.27 3.59 -0.90
C SER A 124 8.54 2.80 -1.21
N PHE A 125 8.45 1.47 -1.34
CA PHE A 125 9.60 0.63 -1.68
C PHE A 125 10.18 0.95 -3.06
N ILE A 126 9.36 1.21 -4.08
CA ILE A 126 9.85 1.65 -5.39
C ILE A 126 10.63 2.97 -5.25
N SER A 127 10.14 3.90 -4.43
CA SER A 127 10.78 5.20 -4.21
C SER A 127 12.14 5.06 -3.51
N ILE A 128 12.24 4.20 -2.47
CA ILE A 128 13.52 3.89 -1.84
C ILE A 128 14.45 3.22 -2.84
N TYR A 129 13.98 2.24 -3.63
CA TYR A 129 14.88 1.55 -4.55
C TYR A 129 15.44 2.48 -5.64
N ASN A 130 14.61 3.41 -6.16
CA ASN A 130 15.06 4.40 -7.14
C ASN A 130 16.18 5.32 -6.60
N THR A 131 16.31 5.44 -5.28
CA THR A 131 17.39 6.18 -4.61
C THR A 131 18.76 5.54 -4.84
N TYR A 132 18.83 4.22 -4.99
CA TYR A 132 20.09 3.51 -5.23
C TYR A 132 20.77 3.97 -6.53
N HIS A 133 19.99 4.30 -7.55
CA HIS A 133 20.50 4.64 -8.88
C HIS A 133 20.83 6.13 -9.08
N GLN A 134 20.55 7.01 -8.10
CA GLN A 134 20.67 8.47 -8.25
C GLN A 134 21.52 9.11 -7.15
N SER A 135 22.46 9.98 -7.53
CA SER A 135 23.40 10.64 -6.60
C SER A 135 22.77 11.73 -5.72
N LYS A 136 21.67 12.36 -6.17
CA LYS A 136 20.83 13.30 -5.39
C LYS A 136 19.41 12.76 -5.29
N SER A 137 19.16 11.91 -4.29
CA SER A 137 17.91 11.15 -4.16
C SER A 137 17.01 11.60 -3.02
N ASN A 138 17.30 12.73 -2.35
CA ASN A 138 16.58 13.14 -1.14
C ASN A 138 15.07 13.25 -1.37
N ASN A 139 14.63 13.64 -2.58
CA ASN A 139 13.21 13.71 -2.92
C ASN A 139 12.54 12.32 -2.91
N ASN A 140 13.21 11.29 -3.42
CA ASN A 140 12.68 9.93 -3.42
C ASN A 140 12.64 9.33 -2.01
N ILE A 141 13.60 9.68 -1.16
CA ILE A 141 13.62 9.29 0.26
C ILE A 141 12.47 9.95 1.02
N LEU A 142 12.27 11.26 0.83
CA LEU A 142 11.17 12.00 1.42
C LEU A 142 9.82 11.41 0.97
N LEU A 143 9.66 11.16 -0.33
CA LEU A 143 8.45 10.56 -0.91
C LEU A 143 8.19 9.15 -0.35
N ALA A 144 9.24 8.33 -0.21
CA ALA A 144 9.12 7.02 0.42
C ALA A 144 8.60 7.12 1.86
N GLY A 145 9.17 8.05 2.64
CA GLY A 145 8.73 8.34 4.01
C GLY A 145 7.28 8.82 4.05
N PHE A 146 6.91 9.76 3.18
CA PHE A 146 5.56 10.29 3.06
C PHE A 146 4.54 9.19 2.75
N LEU A 147 4.84 8.33 1.78
CA LEU A 147 3.95 7.24 1.38
C LEU A 147 3.73 6.21 2.50
N ILE A 148 4.78 5.85 3.26
CA ILE A 148 4.63 4.90 4.37
C ILE A 148 3.93 5.54 5.57
N GLY A 149 4.16 6.83 5.84
CA GLY A 149 3.43 7.58 6.86
C GLY A 149 1.93 7.69 6.51
N LEU A 150 1.61 7.93 5.24
CA LEU A 150 0.23 7.95 4.75
C LEU A 150 -0.40 6.55 4.85
N ALA A 151 0.35 5.49 4.51
CA ALA A 151 -0.11 4.11 4.69
C ALA A 151 -0.46 3.81 6.16
N ALA A 152 0.34 4.32 7.11
CA ALA A 152 0.06 4.20 8.54
C ALA A 152 -1.21 4.95 9.00
N LEU A 153 -1.55 6.08 8.36
CA LEU A 153 -2.82 6.79 8.60
C LEU A 153 -4.04 6.13 7.92
N VAL A 154 -3.82 5.31 6.89
CA VAL A 154 -4.86 4.51 6.25
C VAL A 154 -5.10 3.23 7.04
N PHE A 155 -4.04 2.55 7.46
CA PHE A 155 -4.09 1.31 8.23
C PHE A 155 -3.10 1.40 9.39
N THR A 156 -3.62 1.56 10.61
CA THR A 156 -2.82 1.80 11.82
C THR A 156 -1.67 0.80 12.01
N PRO A 157 -1.84 -0.52 11.77
CA PRO A 157 -0.75 -1.48 11.91
C PRO A 157 0.40 -1.29 10.90
N ALA A 158 0.19 -0.58 9.80
CA ALA A 158 1.26 -0.25 8.85
C ALA A 158 2.30 0.71 9.45
N PHE A 159 2.02 1.34 10.60
CA PHE A 159 3.03 2.09 11.34
C PHE A 159 4.26 1.24 11.67
N GLY A 160 4.11 -0.04 12.00
CA GLY A 160 5.24 -0.95 12.22
C GLY A 160 6.10 -1.17 10.97
N LEU A 161 5.54 -0.99 9.77
CA LEU A 161 6.25 -1.14 8.49
C LEU A 161 7.16 0.05 8.18
N THR A 162 7.03 1.17 8.91
CA THR A 162 7.98 2.29 8.84
C THR A 162 9.40 1.84 9.20
N LEU A 163 9.56 0.94 10.19
CA LEU A 163 10.85 0.33 10.51
C LEU A 163 11.41 -0.48 9.32
N GLY A 164 10.54 -1.17 8.59
CA GLY A 164 10.92 -1.90 7.38
C GLY A 164 11.51 -0.99 6.29
N VAL A 165 10.98 0.23 6.16
CA VAL A 165 11.49 1.25 5.23
C VAL A 165 12.86 1.78 5.69
N PHE A 166 13.08 1.99 6.99
CA PHE A 166 14.41 2.31 7.53
C PHE A 166 15.43 1.19 7.27
N ILE A 167 15.04 -0.06 7.52
CA ILE A 167 15.89 -1.24 7.24
C ILE A 167 16.21 -1.30 5.74
N CYS A 168 15.22 -1.06 4.88
CA CYS A 168 15.42 -1.04 3.44
C CYS A 168 16.46 0.02 3.02
N LEU A 169 16.37 1.24 3.59
CA LEU A 169 17.37 2.28 3.35
C LEU A 169 18.77 1.86 3.83
N ALA A 170 18.87 1.26 5.02
CA ALA A 170 20.12 0.79 5.61
C ALA A 170 20.80 -0.31 4.78
N VAL A 171 20.01 -1.20 4.16
CA VAL A 171 20.51 -2.29 3.31
C VAL A 171 20.97 -1.77 1.95
N LEU A 172 20.23 -0.82 1.37
CA LEU A 172 20.52 -0.34 0.01
C LEU A 172 21.67 0.66 -0.06
N LYS A 173 21.93 1.43 1.01
CA LYS A 173 22.93 2.50 1.02
C LYS A 173 23.67 2.56 2.36
N PRO A 174 24.96 2.98 2.35
CA PRO A 174 25.69 3.20 3.58
C PRO A 174 25.01 4.27 4.44
N PHE A 175 25.11 4.11 5.76
CA PHE A 175 24.47 4.98 6.73
C PHE A 175 24.90 6.44 6.54
N LYS A 176 23.90 7.32 6.33
CA LYS A 176 24.07 8.78 6.26
C LYS A 176 22.95 9.43 7.05
N LEU A 177 23.30 10.12 8.14
CA LEU A 177 22.33 10.77 9.03
C LEU A 177 21.35 11.68 8.28
N ASN A 178 21.83 12.45 7.29
CA ASN A 178 20.97 13.33 6.49
C ASN A 178 19.84 12.54 5.79
N GLU A 179 20.14 11.39 5.18
CA GLU A 179 19.14 10.57 4.48
C GLU A 179 18.12 9.95 5.45
N TRP A 180 18.57 9.55 6.64
CA TRP A 180 17.70 9.02 7.69
C TRP A 180 16.76 10.09 8.25
N LEU A 181 17.27 11.31 8.44
CA LEU A 181 16.46 12.45 8.86
C LEU A 181 15.44 12.84 7.79
N VAL A 182 15.83 12.86 6.51
CA VAL A 182 14.90 13.11 5.40
C VAL A 182 13.80 12.05 5.37
N LEU A 183 14.13 10.78 5.58
CA LEU A 183 13.14 9.71 5.66
C LEU A 183 12.18 9.92 6.84
N ALA A 184 12.71 10.22 8.03
CA ALA A 184 11.91 10.50 9.22
C ALA A 184 10.98 11.71 9.02
N LEU A 185 11.48 12.80 8.42
CA LEU A 185 10.67 13.97 8.07
C LEU A 185 9.55 13.60 7.10
N GLY A 186 9.85 12.78 6.09
CA GLY A 186 8.84 12.24 5.18
C GLY A 186 7.74 11.49 5.92
N ILE A 187 8.10 10.63 6.88
CA ILE A 187 7.14 9.87 7.70
C ILE A 187 6.29 10.78 8.57
N ILE A 188 6.89 11.79 9.20
CA ILE A 188 6.20 12.74 10.10
C ILE A 188 5.24 13.65 9.32
N CYS A 189 5.59 14.03 8.10
CA CYS A 189 4.84 14.96 7.26
C CYS A 189 3.33 14.66 7.13
N PRO A 190 2.88 13.44 6.77
CA PRO A 190 1.44 13.12 6.70
C PRO A 190 0.75 13.22 8.07
N PHE A 191 1.42 12.85 9.18
CA PHE A 191 0.87 13.00 10.53
C PHE A 191 0.75 14.47 10.94
N TYR A 192 1.74 15.29 10.56
CA TYR A 192 1.72 16.71 10.79
C TYR A 192 0.53 17.37 10.08
N PHE A 193 0.35 17.13 8.78
CA PHE A 193 -0.80 17.66 8.04
C PHE A 193 -2.14 17.20 8.61
N TYR A 194 -2.25 15.93 8.98
CA TYR A 194 -3.46 15.41 9.61
C TYR A 194 -3.74 16.07 10.97
N GLY A 195 -2.70 16.24 11.80
CA GLY A 195 -2.82 16.93 13.08
C GLY A 195 -3.23 18.39 12.92
N SER A 196 -2.60 19.13 12.00
CA SER A 196 -2.95 20.52 11.69
C SER A 196 -4.40 20.65 11.20
N PHE A 197 -4.87 19.74 10.35
CA PHE A 197 -6.26 19.72 9.90
C PHE A 197 -7.24 19.50 11.06
N LEU A 198 -6.95 18.58 11.97
CA LEU A 198 -7.77 18.35 13.17
C LEU A 198 -7.74 19.53 14.14
N TYR A 199 -6.61 20.20 14.26
CA TYR A 199 -6.48 21.42 15.08
C TYR A 199 -7.37 22.54 14.54
N LEU A 200 -7.34 22.78 13.22
CA LEU A 200 -8.15 23.81 12.57
C LEU A 200 -9.66 23.52 12.58
N THR A 201 -10.06 22.27 12.79
CA THR A 201 -11.46 21.85 12.84
C THR A 201 -11.97 21.67 14.28
N ASP A 202 -11.21 22.12 15.28
CA ASP A 202 -11.48 21.94 16.72
C ASP A 202 -11.68 20.47 17.15
N GLN A 203 -11.07 19.54 16.41
CA GLN A 203 -11.16 18.09 16.63
C GLN A 203 -9.87 17.50 17.23
N TRP A 204 -9.07 18.31 17.94
CA TRP A 204 -7.77 17.90 18.49
C TRP A 204 -7.83 16.64 19.36
N ASN A 205 -8.93 16.43 20.10
CA ASN A 205 -9.15 15.22 20.90
C ASN A 205 -9.09 13.92 20.06
N ARG A 206 -9.49 13.96 18.78
CA ARG A 206 -9.40 12.79 17.88
C ARG A 206 -7.96 12.43 17.56
N PHE A 207 -7.06 13.42 17.53
CA PHE A 207 -5.63 13.19 17.32
C PHE A 207 -4.99 12.48 18.52
N ILE A 208 -5.32 12.91 19.75
CA ILE A 208 -4.84 12.31 21.00
C ILE A 208 -5.32 10.86 21.14
N LEU A 209 -6.59 10.61 20.84
CA LEU A 209 -7.12 9.24 20.85
C LEU A 209 -6.40 8.35 19.84
N TYR A 210 -6.16 8.87 18.63
CA TYR A 210 -5.50 8.11 17.58
C TYR A 210 -4.03 7.79 17.92
N SER A 211 -3.28 8.74 18.49
CA SER A 211 -1.90 8.49 18.94
C SER A 211 -1.84 7.46 20.07
N ALA A 212 -2.81 7.48 20.99
CA ALA A 212 -2.95 6.44 22.02
C ALA A 212 -3.23 5.05 21.43
N VAL A 213 -4.07 4.97 20.38
CA VAL A 213 -4.34 3.71 19.67
C VAL A 213 -3.09 3.18 18.97
N ILE A 214 -2.26 4.05 18.35
CA ILE A 214 -0.98 3.62 17.77
C ILE A 214 -0.08 2.99 18.84
N LEU A 215 0.07 3.65 20.00
CA LEU A 215 0.86 3.14 21.12
C LEU A 215 0.33 1.80 21.64
N LEU A 216 -1.00 1.66 21.71
CA LEU A 216 -1.65 0.43 22.12
C LEU A 216 -1.40 -0.70 21.11
N VAL A 217 -1.59 -0.44 19.81
CA VAL A 217 -1.34 -1.44 18.75
C VAL A 217 0.12 -1.90 18.76
N LEU A 218 1.07 -0.99 18.99
CA LEU A 218 2.48 -1.34 19.17
C LEU A 218 2.70 -2.19 20.42
N ARG A 219 2.06 -1.85 21.54
CA ARG A 219 2.18 -2.59 22.80
C ARG A 219 1.60 -4.01 22.72
N PHE A 220 0.45 -4.20 22.07
CA PHE A 220 -0.23 -5.50 22.03
C PHE A 220 0.34 -6.47 20.98
N LYS A 221 0.90 -5.99 19.86
CA LYS A 221 1.50 -6.89 18.85
C LYS A 221 2.87 -7.44 19.24
N VAL A 222 3.61 -6.78 20.13
CA VAL A 222 4.87 -7.32 20.68
C VAL A 222 4.61 -8.56 21.56
N PHE A 223 3.40 -8.73 22.10
CA PHE A 223 3.04 -9.84 23.00
C PHE A 223 2.28 -11.00 22.34
N GLN A 224 1.99 -10.97 21.03
CA GLN A 224 1.30 -12.07 20.34
C GLN A 224 2.20 -13.00 19.51
N PHE A 225 3.53 -12.87 19.61
CA PHE A 225 4.48 -13.91 19.17
C PHE A 225 4.69 -14.93 20.29
N SER A 226 3.67 -15.72 20.59
CA SER A 226 3.79 -16.98 21.33
C SER A 226 2.69 -17.92 20.84
N TYR A 227 3.01 -18.61 19.75
CA TYR A 227 2.48 -19.93 19.46
C TYR A 227 3.67 -20.85 19.26
#